data_AF-A0A3T0N4U6-F1
#
_entry.id   AF-A0A3T0N4U6-F1
#
_cell.length_a   1.000
_cell.length_b   1.000
_cell.length_c   1.000
_cell.angle_alpha   90.00
_cell.angle_beta   90.00
_cell.angle_gamma   90.00
#
_symmetry.space_group_name_H-M   'P 1'
#
loop_
_entity.id
_entity.type
_entity.pdbx_description
1 polymer ?
#
loop_
_entity_poly.entity_id
_entity_poly.type
_entity_poly.pdbx_seq_one_letter_code
_entity_poly.pdbx_strand_id
1 'polypeptide(L)'
;MSDLRPVEELLYHMRTVVRSGSGWEANFARSILKHAKRPAWNPSEKQHQMMQRMVSEMFTDSGADISDGTDLIDIGDRHDAA
;
A
#
# COMPACT_ATOMS: atom_id res chain seq x y z
N MET A 1 -1.23 5.84 -19.00
CA MET A 1 -1.79 4.60 -18.42
C MET A 1 -0.72 4.02 -17.52
N SER A 2 -0.84 4.18 -16.20
CA SER A 2 0.08 3.52 -15.29
C SER A 2 -0.11 2.02 -15.47
N ASP A 3 0.88 1.35 -16.04
CA ASP A 3 0.83 -0.09 -16.24
C ASP A 3 0.73 -0.74 -14.86
N LEU A 4 -0.42 -1.35 -14.58
CA LEU A 4 -0.70 -1.91 -13.26
C LEU A 4 0.22 -3.12 -13.08
N ARG A 5 1.22 -2.99 -12.20
CA ARG A 5 2.15 -4.09 -11.91
C ARG A 5 1.42 -5.41 -11.67
N PRO A 6 1.88 -6.52 -12.26
CA PRO A 6 1.25 -7.81 -12.09
C PRO A 6 1.27 -8.22 -10.62
N VAL A 7 0.24 -8.98 -10.20
CA VAL A 7 0.09 -9.41 -8.80
C VAL A 7 1.31 -10.19 -8.32
N GLU A 8 1.92 -11.00 -9.18
CA GLU A 8 3.11 -11.79 -8.85
C GLU A 8 4.31 -10.92 -8.46
N GLU A 9 4.55 -9.83 -9.20
CA GLU A 9 5.60 -8.86 -8.89
C GLU A 9 5.32 -8.15 -7.57
N LEU A 10 4.07 -7.73 -7.34
CA LEU A 10 3.69 -7.10 -6.09
C LEU A 10 3.86 -8.06 -4.90
N LEU A 11 3.49 -9.33 -5.04
CA LEU A 11 3.69 -10.35 -4.01
C LEU A 11 5.18 -10.59 -3.70
N TYR A 12 6.04 -10.50 -4.71
CA TYR A 12 7.48 -10.57 -4.51
C TYR A 12 7.96 -9.43 -3.59
N HIS A 13 7.56 -8.19 -3.86
CA HIS A 13 7.93 -7.01 -3.07
C HIS A 13 7.26 -6.93 -1.69
N MET A 14 6.06 -7.49 -1.52
CA MET A 14 5.43 -7.59 -0.20
C MET A 14 6.33 -8.30 0.83
N ARG A 15 7.19 -9.23 0.41
CA ARG A 15 8.18 -9.86 1.31
C ARG A 15 9.19 -8.86 1.85
N THR A 16 9.57 -7.87 1.03
CA THR A 16 10.43 -6.76 1.45
C THR A 16 9.69 -5.85 2.41
N VAL A 17 8.39 -5.60 2.19
CA VAL A 17 7.56 -4.74 3.08
C VAL A 17 7.46 -5.36 4.46
N VAL A 18 7.35 -6.69 4.54
CA VAL A 18 7.35 -7.39 5.83
C VAL A 18 8.69 -7.29 6.55
N ARG A 19 9.80 -7.18 5.80
CA ARG A 19 11.17 -7.11 6.34
C ARG A 19 11.57 -5.69 6.73
N SER A 20 10.97 -4.66 6.13
CA SER A 20 11.32 -3.26 6.44
C SER A 20 10.92 -2.85 7.86
N GLY A 21 10.02 -3.59 8.53
CA GLY A 21 9.80 -3.41 9.96
C GLY A 21 8.47 -3.93 10.50
N SER A 22 8.02 -3.28 11.57
CA SER A 22 6.73 -3.52 12.22
C SER A 22 5.86 -2.28 12.07
N GLY A 23 4.69 -2.44 11.46
CA GLY A 23 3.78 -1.34 11.15
C GLY A 23 2.51 -1.87 10.50
N TRP A 24 1.61 -0.96 10.13
CA TRP A 24 0.38 -1.33 9.44
C TRP A 24 0.69 -1.99 8.08
N GLU A 25 1.65 -1.44 7.35
CA GLU A 25 2.12 -1.90 6.04
C GLU A 25 2.67 -3.33 6.12
N ALA A 26 3.50 -3.60 7.13
CA ALA A 26 4.05 -4.94 7.35
C ALA A 26 2.95 -5.96 7.73
N ASN A 27 1.95 -5.55 8.52
CA ASN A 27 0.82 -6.41 8.87
C ASN A 27 -0.10 -6.67 7.67
N PHE A 28 -0.36 -5.65 6.86
CA PHE A 28 -1.09 -5.78 5.61
C PHE A 28 -0.37 -6.73 4.65
N ALA A 29 0.93 -6.52 4.40
CA ALA A 29 1.74 -7.38 3.54
C ALA A 29 1.77 -8.83 4.04
N ARG A 30 1.86 -9.07 5.36
CA ARG A 30 1.73 -10.43 5.94
C ARG A 30 0.37 -11.05 5.63
N SER A 31 -0.71 -10.29 5.74
CA SER A 31 -2.06 -10.79 5.44
C SER A 31 -2.18 -11.20 3.97
N ILE A 32 -1.69 -10.37 3.05
CA ILE A 32 -1.67 -10.63 1.62
C ILE A 32 -0.87 -11.89 1.31
N LEU A 33 0.36 -12.00 1.83
CA LEU A 33 1.21 -13.18 1.62
C LEU A 33 0.58 -14.46 2.19
N LYS A 34 -0.17 -14.36 3.30
CA LYS A 34 -0.90 -15.49 3.86
C LYS A 34 -2.02 -15.95 2.94
N HIS A 35 -2.80 -15.01 2.40
CA HIS A 35 -3.90 -15.31 1.49
C HIS A 35 -3.41 -15.81 0.13
N ALA A 36 -2.31 -15.26 -0.39
CA ALA A 36 -1.70 -15.64 -1.66
C ALA A 36 -1.19 -17.09 -1.73
N LYS A 37 -1.08 -17.78 -0.59
CA LYS A 37 -0.80 -19.23 -0.57
C LYS A 37 -1.96 -20.06 -1.12
N ARG A 38 -3.16 -19.50 -1.21
CA ARG A 38 -4.34 -20.19 -1.72
C ARG A 38 -4.38 -20.05 -3.25
N PRO A 39 -4.41 -21.15 -4.02
CA PRO A 39 -4.30 -21.09 -5.49
C PRO A 39 -5.49 -20.38 -6.17
N ALA A 40 -6.65 -20.32 -5.52
CA ALA A 40 -7.83 -19.61 -6.02
C ALA A 40 -7.95 -18.17 -5.51
N TRP A 41 -6.96 -17.67 -4.77
CA TRP A 41 -7.01 -16.31 -4.24
C TRP A 41 -6.55 -15.30 -5.30
N ASN A 42 -7.34 -14.25 -5.45
CA ASN A 42 -6.98 -13.06 -6.18
C ASN A 42 -7.20 -11.85 -5.26
N PRO A 43 -6.29 -10.85 -5.23
CA PRO A 43 -6.53 -9.65 -4.46
C PRO A 43 -7.78 -8.91 -4.98
N SER A 44 -8.49 -8.24 -4.08
CA SER A 44 -9.49 -7.27 -4.51
C SER A 44 -8.82 -6.07 -5.19
N GLU A 45 -9.57 -5.32 -5.98
CA GLU A 45 -9.05 -4.11 -6.65
C GLU A 45 -8.41 -3.13 -5.66
N LYS A 46 -9.04 -2.92 -4.50
CA LYS A 46 -8.48 -2.09 -3.43
C LYS A 46 -7.18 -2.64 -2.86
N GLN A 47 -7.08 -3.96 -2.68
CA GLN A 47 -5.86 -4.60 -2.22
C GLN A 47 -4.74 -4.45 -3.25
N HIS A 48 -5.07 -4.59 -4.54
CA HIS A 48 -4.12 -4.43 -5.64
C HIS A 48 -3.58 -2.99 -5.71
N GLN A 49 -4.45 -1.98 -5.65
CA GLN A 49 -4.06 -0.58 -5.59
C GLN A 49 -3.19 -0.27 -4.37
N MET A 50 -3.54 -0.82 -3.20
CA MET A 50 -2.76 -0.63 -1.97
C MET A 50 -1.37 -1.27 -2.08
N MET A 51 -1.29 -2.49 -2.61
CA MET A 51 -0.02 -3.17 -2.88
C MET A 51 0.83 -2.34 -3.84
N GLN A 52 0.23 -1.77 -4.89
CA GLN A 52 0.96 -0.88 -5.79
C GLN A 52 1.48 0.37 -5.07
N ARG A 53 0.67 1.03 -4.25
CA ARG A 53 1.14 2.20 -3.50
C ARG A 53 2.35 1.87 -2.63
N MET A 54 2.26 0.82 -1.83
CA MET A 54 3.37 0.40 -0.94
C MET A 54 4.65 0.10 -1.73
N VAL A 55 4.54 -0.61 -2.85
CA VAL A 55 5.73 -0.94 -3.66
C VAL A 55 6.24 0.29 -4.41
N SER A 56 5.38 1.24 -4.81
CA SER A 56 5.83 2.51 -5.39
C SER A 56 6.60 3.34 -4.35
N GLU A 57 6.08 3.46 -3.14
CA GLU A 57 6.72 4.18 -2.04
C GLU A 57 8.13 3.62 -1.74
N MET A 58 8.33 2.30 -1.84
CA MET A 58 9.67 1.70 -1.71
C MET A 58 10.69 2.19 -2.73
N PHE A 59 10.27 2.39 -3.98
CA PHE A 59 11.15 2.86 -5.05
C PHE A 59 11.31 4.38 -5.04
N THR A 60 10.31 5.12 -4.54
CA THR A 60 10.39 6.58 -4.38
C THR A 60 11.27 6.97 -3.19
N ASP A 61 11.14 6.29 -2.05
CA ASP A 61 11.92 6.55 -0.83
C ASP A 61 13.41 6.23 -1.02
N SER A 62 13.73 5.30 -1.93
CA SER A 62 15.11 4.97 -2.32
C SER A 62 15.78 6.04 -3.20
N GLY A 63 15.08 7.11 -3.60
CA GLY A 63 15.59 8.05 -4.61
C GLY A 63 15.14 9.51 -4.55
N ALA A 64 14.26 9.94 -3.65
CA ALA A 64 13.87 11.35 -3.61
C ALA A 64 13.36 11.79 -2.23
N ASP A 65 14.12 12.68 -1.59
CA ASP A 65 13.61 13.70 -0.69
C ASP A 65 12.57 14.54 -1.47
N ILE A 66 11.31 14.12 -1.45
CA ILE A 66 10.18 14.92 -1.94
C ILE A 66 9.13 14.90 -0.83
N SER A 67 9.24 15.91 0.02
CA SER A 67 8.10 16.50 0.68
C SER A 67 7.14 16.99 -0.40
N ASP A 68 6.06 16.27 -0.69
CA ASP A 68 4.94 16.83 -1.44
C ASP A 68 3.63 16.07 -1.14
N GLY A 69 2.65 16.79 -0.61
CA GLY A 69 1.25 16.50 -0.86
C GLY A 69 0.52 15.49 0.04
N THR A 70 0.60 15.62 1.37
CA THR A 70 -0.59 15.31 2.19
C THR A 70 -1.59 16.45 1.99
N ASP A 71 -2.23 16.49 0.83
CA ASP A 71 -3.30 17.43 0.56
C ASP A 71 -4.64 16.80 0.96
N LEU A 72 -5.39 17.57 1.75
CA LEU A 72 -6.80 17.39 2.12
C LEU A 72 -7.20 16.07 2.82
N ILE A 73 -6.96 16.00 4.13
CA ILE A 73 -7.98 15.41 5.02
C ILE A 73 -8.91 16.57 5.39
N ASP A 74 -10.11 16.57 4.83
CA ASP A 74 -11.24 17.38 5.28
C ASP A 74 -11.60 16.97 6.71
N ILE A 75 -10.88 17.53 7.67
CA ILE A 75 -11.13 17.36 9.10
C ILE A 75 -12.15 18.41 9.51
N GLY A 76 -13.42 18.00 9.43
CA GLY A 76 -14.46 18.44 10.34
C GLY A 76 -14.98 19.87 10.15
N ASP A 77 -16.00 20.01 9.30
CA ASP A 77 -17.06 20.99 9.57
C ASP A 77 -17.84 20.51 10.81
N ARG A 78 -17.31 20.87 11.97
CA ARG A 78 -17.98 20.83 13.26
C ARG A 78 -18.59 22.22 13.45
N HIS A 79 -19.82 22.42 12.98
CA HIS A 79 -20.61 23.58 13.40
C HIS A 79 -21.47 23.20 14.61
N ASP A 80 -20.94 23.53 15.80
CA ASP A 80 -21.73 23.76 17.00
C ASP A 80 -22.28 25.21 16.99
N ALA A 81 -23.42 25.38 17.67
CA ALA A 81 -23.98 26.62 18.25
C ALA A 81 -24.79 27.58 17.36
N ALA A 82 -26.13 27.56 17.53
CA ALA A 82 -26.90 28.58 18.26
C ALA A 82 -28.38 28.17 18.39
#